data_AF-A0AAU7LJM9-F1
#
_entry.id   AF-A0AAU7LJM9-F1
#
_cell.length_a   1.000
_cell.length_b   1.000
_cell.length_c   1.000
_cell.angle_alpha   90.00
_cell.angle_beta   90.00
_cell.angle_gamma   90.00
#
_symmetry.space_group_name_H-M   'P 1'
#
loop_
_entity.id
_entity.type
_entity.pdbx_description
1 polymer ?
#
loop_
_entity_poly.entity_id
_entity_poly.type
_entity_poly.pdbx_seq_one_letter_code
_entity_poly.pdbx_strand_id
1 'polypeptide(L)'
;MEKILERYERYCFAEKQLAGTAESQGNWTLEYSRLRARVELLQRNYRQYLGEDLDSRSLKEIQNLEQQLETSLKLVRSRKVFFFFYLFLYKKYYF
;
A
#
# COMPACT_ATOMS: atom_id res chain seq x y z
N MET A 1 -32.43 8.11 -47.40
CA MET A 1 -32.10 8.50 -46.02
C MET A 1 -31.92 7.30 -45.10
N GLU A 2 -32.78 6.29 -45.17
CA GLU A 2 -32.72 5.08 -44.34
C GLU A 2 -31.38 4.33 -44.40
N LYS A 3 -30.81 4.15 -45.60
CA LYS A 3 -29.50 3.49 -45.79
C LYS A 3 -28.32 4.21 -45.12
N ILE A 4 -28.43 5.52 -44.92
CA ILE A 4 -27.39 6.33 -44.27
C ILE A 4 -27.51 6.18 -42.75
N LEU A 5 -28.75 6.21 -42.23
CA LEU A 5 -29.06 5.98 -40.82
C LEU A 5 -28.64 4.57 -40.38
N GLU A 6 -28.96 3.55 -41.17
CA GLU A 6 -28.59 2.15 -40.87
C GLU A 6 -27.06 1.96 -40.85
N ARG A 7 -26.33 2.63 -41.75
CA ARG A 7 -24.86 2.64 -41.71
C ARG A 7 -24.35 3.29 -40.44
N TYR A 8 -24.97 4.42 -40.05
CA TYR A 8 -24.57 5.17 -38.86
C TYR A 8 -24.83 4.39 -37.57
N GLU A 9 -25.96 3.70 -37.47
CA GLU A 9 -26.29 2.84 -36.33
C GLU A 9 -25.33 1.65 -36.23
N ARG A 10 -24.98 1.01 -37.35
CA ARG A 10 -23.98 -0.07 -37.37
C ARG A 10 -22.59 0.41 -36.94
N TYR A 11 -22.19 1.61 -37.35
CA TYR A 11 -20.92 2.21 -36.92
C TYR A 11 -20.93 2.56 -35.43
N CYS A 12 -22.00 3.18 -34.93
CA CYS A 12 -22.15 3.54 -33.51
C CYS A 12 -22.21 2.30 -32.60
N PHE A 13 -22.83 1.21 -33.08
CA PHE A 13 -22.86 -0.07 -32.38
C PHE A 13 -21.48 -0.76 -32.37
N ALA A 14 -20.76 -0.74 -33.49
CA ALA A 14 -19.39 -1.25 -33.57
C ALA A 14 -18.41 -0.46 -32.69
N GLU A 15 -18.57 0.87 -32.61
CA GLU A 15 -17.80 1.76 -31.74
C GLU A 15 -18.06 1.47 -30.25
N LYS A 16 -19.32 1.24 -29.86
CA LYS A 16 -19.66 0.80 -28.49
C LYS A 16 -19.10 -0.58 -28.14
N GLN A 17 -19.07 -1.52 -29.09
CA GLN A 17 -18.45 -2.83 -28.88
C GLN A 17 -16.92 -2.72 -28.73
N LEU A 18 -16.27 -1.84 -29.50
CA LEU A 18 -14.85 -1.51 -29.32
C LEU A 18 -14.58 -0.70 -28.04
N ALA A 19 -15.54 0.07 -27.54
CA ALA A 19 -15.48 0.68 -26.21
C ALA A 19 -15.58 -0.35 -25.08
N GLY A 20 -16.08 -1.57 -25.34
CA GLY A 20 -15.98 -2.70 -24.41
C GLY A 20 -14.52 -3.08 -24.09
N THR A 21 -13.56 -2.79 -25.00
CA THR A 21 -12.12 -2.91 -24.71
C THR A 21 -11.54 -1.74 -23.90
N ALA A 22 -12.26 -0.63 -23.72
CA ALA A 22 -11.88 0.48 -22.85
C ALA A 22 -12.01 0.15 -21.36
N GLU A 23 -12.67 -0.96 -21.01
CA GLU A 23 -12.66 -1.52 -19.66
C GLU A 23 -11.23 -1.76 -19.14
N SER A 24 -10.26 -2.06 -20.04
CA SER A 24 -8.85 -2.20 -19.63
C SER A 24 -8.21 -0.88 -19.19
N GLN A 25 -8.53 0.25 -19.84
CA GLN A 25 -8.04 1.59 -19.45
C GLN A 25 -8.74 2.10 -18.18
N GLY A 26 -10.04 1.84 -18.03
CA GLY A 26 -10.79 2.11 -16.81
C GLY A 26 -10.25 1.31 -15.61
N ASN A 27 -9.87 0.05 -15.84
CA ASN A 27 -9.27 -0.82 -14.84
C ASN A 27 -7.90 -0.30 -14.37
N TRP A 28 -7.00 0.11 -15.28
CA TRP A 28 -5.71 0.69 -14.88
C TRP A 28 -5.84 1.99 -14.09
N THR A 29 -6.78 2.86 -14.47
CA THR A 29 -7.02 4.12 -13.75
C THR A 29 -7.56 3.87 -12.35
N LEU A 30 -8.51 2.92 -12.23
CA LEU A 30 -9.09 2.51 -10.95
C LEU A 30 -8.03 1.84 -10.06
N GLU A 31 -7.28 0.88 -10.58
CA GLU A 31 -6.23 0.19 -9.83
C GLU A 31 -5.10 1.14 -9.43
N TYR A 32 -4.74 2.10 -10.27
CA TYR A 32 -3.79 3.16 -9.91
C TYR A 32 -4.33 4.03 -8.77
N SER A 33 -5.59 4.45 -8.84
CA SER A 33 -6.21 5.24 -7.76
C SER A 33 -6.26 4.48 -6.44
N ARG A 34 -6.55 3.17 -6.50
CA ARG A 34 -6.56 2.26 -5.35
C ARG A 34 -5.17 2.09 -4.76
N LEU A 35 -4.16 1.89 -5.60
CA LEU A 35 -2.77 1.77 -5.17
C LEU A 35 -2.29 3.08 -4.54
N ARG A 36 -2.60 4.22 -5.16
CA ARG A 36 -2.27 5.55 -4.64
C ARG A 36 -2.89 5.79 -3.26
N ALA A 37 -4.17 5.46 -3.08
CA ALA A 37 -4.82 5.56 -1.77
C ALA A 37 -4.12 4.69 -0.71
N ARG A 38 -3.68 3.47 -1.07
CA ARG A 38 -2.90 2.61 -0.16
C ARG A 38 -1.56 3.24 0.21
N VAL A 39 -0.85 3.82 -0.75
CA VAL A 39 0.44 4.50 -0.51
C VAL A 39 0.25 5.70 0.43
N GLU A 40 -0.77 6.52 0.18
CA GLU A 40 -1.06 7.68 1.03
C GLU A 40 -1.42 7.26 2.47
N LEU A 41 -2.19 6.19 2.64
CA LEU A 41 -2.47 5.62 3.96
C LEU A 41 -1.20 5.11 4.65
N LEU A 42 -0.34 4.39 3.92
CA LEU A 42 0.93 3.91 4.46
C LEU A 42 1.84 5.07 4.89
N GLN A 43 1.90 6.14 4.09
CA GLN A 43 2.70 7.31 4.39
C GLN A 43 2.18 8.06 5.63
N ARG A 44 0.85 8.19 5.77
CA ARG A 44 0.23 8.74 6.98
C ARG A 44 0.53 7.89 8.20
N ASN A 45 0.41 6.57 8.09
CA ASN A 45 0.75 5.65 9.19
C ASN A 45 2.24 5.78 9.58
N TYR A 46 3.14 5.91 8.60
CA TYR A 46 4.56 6.11 8.87
C TYR A 46 4.83 7.40 9.67
N ARG A 47 4.23 8.53 9.27
CA ARG A 47 4.30 9.79 10.03
C ARG A 47 3.79 9.63 11.46
N GLN A 48 2.68 8.92 11.62
CA GLN A 48 2.12 8.62 12.94
C GLN A 48 3.04 7.74 13.79
N TYR A 49 3.73 6.75 13.20
CA TYR A 49 4.75 5.98 13.90
C TYR A 49 5.98 6.81 14.31
N LEU A 50 6.24 7.92 13.62
CA LEU A 50 7.27 8.90 13.99
C LEU A 50 6.77 9.91 15.04
N GLY A 51 5.50 9.88 15.40
CA GLY A 51 4.89 10.80 16.36
C GLY A 51 4.38 12.11 15.75
N GLU A 52 4.24 12.18 14.42
CA GLU A 52 3.66 13.32 13.72
C GLU A 52 2.14 13.13 13.52
N ASP A 53 1.39 14.24 13.37
CA ASP A 53 -0.06 14.26 13.07
C ASP A 53 -0.92 13.41 14.04
N LEU A 54 -0.60 13.44 15.35
CA LEU A 54 -1.30 12.66 16.38
C LEU A 54 -2.58 13.33 16.92
N ASP A 55 -2.79 14.62 16.65
CA ASP A 55 -3.90 15.43 17.19
C ASP A 55 -5.29 14.89 16.78
N SER A 56 -5.37 14.14 15.68
CA SER A 56 -6.61 13.54 15.19
C SER A 56 -6.91 12.14 15.75
N ARG A 57 -5.99 11.54 16.53
CA ARG A 57 -6.17 10.18 17.09
C ARG A 57 -6.75 10.22 18.49
N SER A 58 -7.54 9.22 18.82
CA SER A 58 -8.00 9.01 20.19
C SER A 58 -6.87 8.50 21.09
N LEU A 59 -6.94 8.81 22.39
CA LEU A 59 -5.95 8.37 23.39
C LEU A 59 -5.72 6.84 23.36
N LYS A 60 -6.79 6.06 23.13
CA LYS A 60 -6.72 4.60 23.03
C LYS A 60 -5.92 4.12 21.83
N GLU A 61 -6.03 4.81 20.69
CA GLU A 61 -5.27 4.49 19.49
C GLU A 61 -3.80 4.84 19.64
N ILE A 62 -3.48 5.91 20.37
CA ILE A 62 -2.12 6.30 20.71
C ILE A 62 -1.48 5.24 21.62
N GLN A 63 -2.16 4.82 22.68
CA GLN A 63 -1.67 3.74 23.56
C GLN A 63 -1.41 2.43 22.80
N ASN A 64 -2.28 2.08 21.85
CA ASN A 64 -2.06 0.90 21.01
C ASN A 64 -0.83 1.05 20.10
N LEU A 65 -0.60 2.23 19.52
CA LEU A 65 0.63 2.49 18.75
C LEU A 65 1.88 2.34 19.60
N GLU A 66 1.88 2.92 20.80
CA GLU A 66 3.00 2.83 21.73
C GLU A 66 3.32 1.37 22.06
N GLN A 67 2.30 0.57 22.38
CA GLN A 67 2.48 -0.85 22.66
C GLN A 67 3.04 -1.62 21.45
N GLN A 68 2.57 -1.31 20.23
CA GLN A 68 3.11 -1.90 19.00
C GLN A 68 4.57 -1.52 18.75
N LEU A 69 4.92 -0.25 18.95
CA LEU A 69 6.29 0.24 18.83
C LEU A 69 7.20 -0.40 19.88
N GLU A 70 6.78 -0.47 21.14
CA GLU A 70 7.55 -1.09 22.20
C GLU A 70 7.81 -2.57 21.92
N THR A 71 6.78 -3.30 21.47
CA THR A 71 6.89 -4.74 21.15
C THR A 71 7.83 -4.98 19.98
N SER A 72 7.69 -4.23 18.89
CA SER A 72 8.56 -4.36 17.72
C SER A 72 10.01 -4.02 18.04
N LEU A 73 10.24 -2.98 18.84
CA LEU A 73 11.55 -2.55 19.29
C LEU A 73 12.22 -3.57 20.23
N LYS A 74 11.45 -4.20 21.14
CA LYS A 74 11.94 -5.34 21.94
C LYS A 74 12.41 -6.48 21.03
N LEU A 75 11.62 -6.85 20.02
CA LEU A 75 12.00 -7.91 19.07
C LEU A 75 13.28 -7.59 18.30
N VAL A 76 13.40 -6.37 17.76
CA VAL A 76 14.60 -5.94 17.03
C VAL A 76 15.83 -5.95 17.94
N ARG A 77 15.70 -5.43 19.16
CA ARG A 77 16.80 -5.43 20.15
C ARG A 77 17.22 -6.85 20.50
N SER A 78 16.27 -7.73 20.82
CA SER A 78 16.56 -9.14 21.14
C SER A 78 17.32 -9.81 19.99
N ARG A 79 16.85 -9.66 18.74
CA ARG A 79 17.53 -10.22 17.56
C ARG A 79 18.96 -9.71 17.40
N LYS A 80 19.18 -8.40 17.60
CA LYS A 80 20.54 -7.83 17.57
C LYS A 80 21.42 -8.42 18.67
N VAL A 81 20.91 -8.53 19.90
CA VAL A 81 21.66 -9.14 21.01
C VAL A 81 22.03 -10.59 20.70
N PHE A 82 21.09 -11.40 20.19
CA PHE A 82 21.39 -12.77 19.75
C PHE A 82 22.48 -12.78 18.68
N PHE A 83 22.33 -11.95 17.64
CA PHE A 83 23.32 -11.88 16.56
C PHE A 83 24.72 -11.51 17.09
N PHE A 84 24.82 -10.48 17.92
CA PHE A 84 26.10 -10.08 18.54
C PHE A 84 26.67 -11.17 19.45
N PHE A 85 25.83 -11.87 20.20
CA PHE A 85 26.25 -13.00 21.03
C PHE A 85 26.81 -14.15 20.17
N TYR A 86 26.14 -14.52 19.08
CA TYR A 86 26.65 -15.51 18.13
C TYR A 86 27.97 -15.06 17.48
N LEU A 87 28.08 -13.79 17.09
CA LEU A 87 29.32 -13.22 16.55
C LEU A 87 30.47 -13.29 17.58
N PHE A 88 30.18 -12.96 18.85
CA PHE A 88 31.16 -13.04 19.94
C PHE A 88 31.63 -14.47 20.19
N LEU A 89 30.72 -15.44 20.24
CA LEU A 89 31.07 -16.85 20.37
C LEU A 89 31.91 -17.31 19.17
N TYR A 90 31.47 -17.00 17.95
CA TYR A 90 32.21 -17.38 16.74
C TYR A 90 33.64 -16.84 16.77
N LYS A 91 33.83 -15.58 17.15
CA LYS A 91 35.15 -14.96 17.29
C LYS A 91 35.99 -15.59 18.41
N LYS A 92 35.37 -16.07 19.50
CA LYS A 92 36.06 -16.73 20.63
C LYS A 92 36.45 -18.19 20.36
N TYR A 93 35.69 -18.90 19.52
CA TYR A 93 35.95 -20.32 19.23
C TYR A 93 36.84 -20.55 18.01
N TYR A 94 36.88 -19.59 17.07
CA TYR A 94 37.64 -19.72 15.83
C TYR A 94 38.90 -18.83 15.77
N PHE A 95 39.17 -18.03 16.80
CA PHE A 95 40.38 -17.21 16.95
C PHE A 95 40.85 -17.24 18.40
#